data_AF-A0A1W1HX55-F1
#
_entry.id   AF-A0A1W1HX55-F1
#
_cell.length_a   1.000
_cell.length_b   1.000
_cell.length_c   1.000
_cell.angle_alpha   90.00
_cell.angle_beta   90.00
_cell.angle_gamma   90.00
#
_symmetry.space_group_name_H-M   'P 1'
#
loop_
_entity.id
_entity.type
_entity.pdbx_description
1 polymer ?
#
loop_
_entity_poly.entity_id
_entity_poly.type
_entity_poly.pdbx_seq_one_letter_code
_entity_poly.pdbx_strand_id
1 'polypeptide(L)'
;MTMRTFRSYDPDELWLLPPSPRDWLPEDHLAYFLADVVEELNLQPILATYGGVTRGTAPYHPQLLVKVLLYAYAVGIPASRQIARKLEEDVAFRVLAANQRPDFRTLSDFRMQHLPALADLFVQVLQLCQRAGMVKLGHIALDGTKVKANASKHKAMSYGRMVTEEARLQAEVAALLKQAEAADARDDAAYGPDRRGDELPAELARREQRLETIQAAKAVL
;
A
#
# COMPACT_ATOMS: atom_id res chain seq x y z
N MET A 1 -49.43 -2.68 -7.03
CA MET A 1 -48.19 -2.11 -6.47
C MET A 1 -47.22 -1.94 -7.62
N THR A 2 -46.90 -0.71 -8.02
CA THR A 2 -45.91 -0.44 -9.07
C THR A 2 -44.51 -0.62 -8.48
N MET A 3 -43.78 -1.68 -8.87
CA MET A 3 -42.39 -1.85 -8.44
C MET A 3 -41.51 -0.77 -9.06
N ARG A 4 -40.58 -0.21 -8.27
CA ARG A 4 -39.55 0.69 -8.79
C ARG A 4 -38.62 -0.09 -9.71
N THR A 5 -38.30 0.48 -10.86
CA THR A 5 -37.30 -0.07 -11.78
C THR A 5 -35.91 0.16 -11.21
N PHE A 6 -35.13 -0.91 -11.05
CA PHE A 6 -33.72 -0.81 -10.67
C PHE A 6 -32.85 -0.47 -11.89
N ARG A 7 -31.64 0.04 -11.64
CA ARG A 7 -30.62 0.12 -12.70
C ARG A 7 -30.27 -1.28 -13.18
N SER A 8 -29.81 -1.40 -14.43
CA SER A 8 -29.26 -2.66 -14.94
C SER A 8 -28.16 -3.16 -14.00
N TYR A 9 -28.17 -4.45 -13.69
CA TYR A 9 -27.16 -5.12 -12.89
C TYR A 9 -26.61 -6.27 -13.71
N ASP A 10 -25.50 -6.01 -14.38
CA ASP A 10 -24.76 -7.00 -15.16
C ASP A 10 -23.30 -7.03 -14.68
N PRO A 11 -22.95 -7.96 -13.76
CA PRO A 11 -21.58 -8.08 -13.27
C PRO A 11 -20.61 -8.65 -14.32
N ASP A 12 -21.11 -9.20 -15.42
CA ASP A 12 -20.33 -9.76 -16.52
C ASP A 12 -20.17 -8.75 -17.67
N GLU A 13 -20.63 -7.50 -17.48
CA GLU A 13 -20.47 -6.41 -18.45
C GLU A 13 -18.99 -6.21 -18.81
N LEU A 14 -18.67 -6.45 -20.07
CA LEU A 14 -17.31 -6.35 -20.59
C LEU A 14 -17.01 -4.91 -21.00
N TRP A 15 -15.93 -4.36 -20.44
CA TRP A 15 -15.39 -3.07 -20.84
C TRP A 15 -14.30 -3.31 -21.89
N LEU A 16 -14.43 -2.71 -23.07
CA LEU A 16 -13.50 -2.95 -24.18
C LEU A 16 -12.05 -2.62 -23.78
N LEU A 17 -11.84 -1.46 -23.13
CA LEU A 17 -10.60 -1.05 -22.47
C LEU A 17 -10.89 0.04 -21.42
N PRO A 18 -10.34 -0.02 -20.20
CA PRO A 18 -10.01 1.20 -19.48
C PRO A 18 -8.83 1.89 -20.20
N PRO A 19 -8.85 3.21 -20.45
CA PRO A 19 -7.76 3.87 -21.17
C PRO A 19 -6.43 3.82 -20.39
N SER A 20 -6.51 3.80 -19.05
CA SER A 20 -5.40 3.62 -18.12
C SER A 20 -5.91 3.20 -16.74
N PRO A 21 -5.15 2.41 -15.94
CA PRO A 21 -5.45 2.24 -14.52
C PRO A 21 -5.60 3.57 -13.78
N ARG A 22 -4.96 4.65 -14.26
CA ARG A 22 -5.06 5.99 -13.67
C ARG A 22 -6.46 6.60 -13.83
N ASP A 23 -7.26 6.15 -14.79
CA ASP A 23 -8.59 6.72 -14.99
C ASP A 23 -9.61 6.18 -13.96
N TRP A 24 -9.20 5.20 -13.14
CA TRP A 24 -10.05 4.58 -12.13
C TRP A 24 -10.08 5.32 -10.80
N LEU A 25 -9.18 6.29 -10.59
CA LEU A 25 -9.15 7.11 -9.39
C LEU A 25 -9.51 8.56 -9.73
N PRO A 26 -10.18 9.29 -8.82
CA PRO A 26 -10.38 10.72 -9.00
C PRO A 26 -9.03 11.45 -9.02
N GLU A 27 -8.97 12.60 -9.71
CA GLU A 27 -7.73 13.38 -9.89
C GLU A 27 -7.08 13.80 -8.56
N ASP A 28 -7.88 14.01 -7.51
CA ASP A 28 -7.44 14.41 -6.17
C ASP A 28 -7.10 13.22 -5.25
N HIS A 29 -7.00 12.00 -5.80
CA HIS A 29 -6.70 10.81 -5.02
C HIS A 29 -5.28 10.84 -4.44
N LEU A 30 -5.16 10.45 -3.18
CA LEU A 30 -3.89 10.43 -2.42
C LEU A 30 -2.75 9.68 -3.14
N ALA A 31 -3.07 8.59 -3.84
CA ALA A 31 -2.10 7.81 -4.59
C ALA A 31 -1.28 8.66 -5.59
N TYR A 32 -1.91 9.64 -6.25
CA TYR A 32 -1.20 10.51 -7.19
C TYR A 32 -0.24 11.44 -6.48
N PHE A 33 -0.70 12.09 -5.43
CA PHE A 33 0.17 12.95 -4.64
C PHE A 33 1.39 12.19 -4.09
N LEU A 34 1.20 10.99 -3.54
CA LEU A 34 2.32 10.17 -3.08
C LEU A 34 3.24 9.71 -4.21
N ALA A 35 2.69 9.40 -5.39
CA ALA A 35 3.49 9.07 -6.56
C ALA A 35 4.39 10.24 -6.97
N ASP A 36 3.85 11.45 -7.01
CA ASP A 36 4.56 12.69 -7.37
C ASP A 36 5.62 13.02 -6.31
N VAL A 37 5.30 12.90 -5.01
CA VAL A 37 6.30 13.09 -3.94
C VAL A 37 7.47 12.14 -4.10
N VAL A 38 7.23 10.86 -4.39
CA VAL A 38 8.32 9.87 -4.57
C VAL A 38 9.15 10.15 -5.83
N GLU A 39 8.59 10.82 -6.85
CA GLU A 39 9.34 11.25 -8.04
C GLU A 39 10.37 12.34 -7.73
N GLU A 40 10.13 13.14 -6.70
CA GLU A 40 11.06 14.18 -6.24
C GLU A 40 12.15 13.67 -5.29
N LEU A 41 12.08 12.40 -4.85
CA LEU A 41 13.03 11.82 -3.89
C LEU A 41 14.27 11.23 -4.58
N ASN A 42 15.41 11.33 -3.91
CA ASN A 42 16.63 10.68 -4.34
C ASN A 42 16.64 9.18 -3.96
N LEU A 43 16.33 8.30 -4.92
CA LEU A 43 16.36 6.85 -4.75
C LEU A 43 17.74 6.20 -5.01
N GLN A 44 18.78 6.98 -5.29
CA GLN A 44 20.13 6.43 -5.54
C GLN A 44 20.67 5.51 -4.44
N PRO A 45 20.45 5.76 -3.13
CA PRO A 45 20.89 4.85 -2.08
C PRO A 45 20.33 3.43 -2.21
N ILE A 46 19.13 3.29 -2.80
CA ILE A 46 18.51 2.00 -3.08
C ILE A 46 18.96 1.48 -4.43
N LEU A 47 18.94 2.30 -5.49
CA LEU A 47 19.30 1.89 -6.84
C LEU A 47 20.75 1.39 -6.94
N ALA A 48 21.67 1.96 -6.16
CA ALA A 48 23.07 1.59 -6.15
C ALA A 48 23.33 0.12 -5.77
N THR A 49 22.42 -0.53 -5.01
CA THR A 49 22.58 -1.94 -4.63
C THR A 49 22.31 -2.91 -5.77
N TYR A 50 21.70 -2.44 -6.87
CA TYR A 50 21.39 -3.25 -8.04
C TYR A 50 22.52 -3.24 -9.09
N GLY A 51 23.59 -2.47 -8.85
CA GLY A 51 24.76 -2.42 -9.73
C GLY A 51 25.50 -3.76 -9.79
N GLY A 52 25.76 -4.26 -11.00
CA GLY A 52 26.62 -5.44 -11.24
C GLY A 52 25.91 -6.80 -11.27
N VAL A 53 24.61 -6.87 -11.02
CA VAL A 53 23.82 -8.11 -11.15
C VAL A 53 23.35 -8.29 -12.60
N THR A 54 23.94 -9.24 -13.33
CA THR A 54 23.64 -9.49 -14.76
C THR A 54 22.89 -10.80 -15.01
N ARG A 55 22.56 -11.56 -13.96
CA ARG A 55 21.91 -12.87 -14.04
C ARG A 55 20.72 -12.94 -13.10
N GLY A 56 19.66 -13.62 -13.55
CA GLY A 56 18.40 -13.76 -12.81
C GLY A 56 17.22 -13.11 -13.53
N THR A 57 16.04 -13.22 -12.93
CA THR A 57 14.84 -12.51 -13.41
C THR A 57 15.01 -11.01 -13.16
N ALA A 58 14.54 -10.18 -14.08
CA ALA A 58 14.58 -8.73 -13.93
C ALA A 58 13.84 -8.32 -12.63
N PRO A 59 14.47 -7.53 -11.74
CA PRO A 59 13.83 -7.11 -10.50
C PRO A 59 12.73 -6.08 -10.78
N TYR A 60 11.78 -5.97 -9.87
CA TYR A 60 10.86 -4.84 -9.84
C TYR A 60 11.64 -3.53 -9.65
N HIS A 61 11.17 -2.46 -10.27
CA HIS A 61 11.81 -1.15 -10.15
C HIS A 61 11.69 -0.64 -8.69
N PRO A 62 12.77 -0.19 -8.02
CA PRO A 62 12.70 0.24 -6.64
C PRO A 62 11.69 1.37 -6.36
N GLN A 63 11.52 2.29 -7.30
CA GLN A 63 10.51 3.35 -7.18
C GLN A 63 9.08 2.80 -7.04
N LEU A 64 8.77 1.68 -7.71
CA LEU A 64 7.48 1.01 -7.58
C LEU A 64 7.30 0.48 -6.16
N LEU A 65 8.30 -0.24 -5.64
CA LEU A 65 8.23 -0.84 -4.31
C LEU A 65 8.15 0.25 -3.22
N VAL A 66 8.89 1.35 -3.37
CA VAL A 66 8.81 2.51 -2.47
C VAL A 66 7.40 3.12 -2.50
N LYS A 67 6.83 3.39 -3.68
CA LYS A 67 5.47 3.95 -3.83
C LYS A 67 4.43 3.05 -3.15
N VAL A 68 4.50 1.74 -3.37
CA VAL A 68 3.57 0.75 -2.80
C VAL A 68 3.69 0.69 -1.28
N LEU A 69 4.90 0.55 -0.74
CA LEU A 69 5.11 0.47 0.71
C LEU A 69 4.66 1.75 1.40
N LEU A 70 5.04 2.91 0.87
CA LEU A 70 4.66 4.20 1.42
C LEU A 70 3.14 4.38 1.46
N TYR A 71 2.45 4.06 0.36
CA TYR A 71 1.00 4.13 0.31
C TYR A 71 0.34 3.14 1.27
N ALA A 72 0.83 1.90 1.34
CA ALA A 72 0.33 0.88 2.25
C ALA A 72 0.33 1.37 3.69
N TYR A 73 1.46 1.94 4.12
CA TYR A 73 1.63 2.49 5.44
C TYR A 73 0.78 3.72 5.67
N ALA A 74 0.66 4.59 4.66
CA ALA A 74 -0.23 5.73 4.70
C ALA A 74 -1.72 5.36 4.87
N VAL A 75 -2.13 4.14 4.49
CA VAL A 75 -3.50 3.63 4.69
C VAL A 75 -3.61 2.58 5.80
N GLY A 76 -2.56 2.41 6.61
CA GLY A 76 -2.57 1.52 7.79
C GLY A 76 -2.48 0.03 7.47
N ILE A 77 -1.80 -0.34 6.38
CA ILE A 77 -1.60 -1.72 5.92
C ILE A 77 -0.10 -2.08 6.03
N PRO A 78 0.39 -2.53 7.20
CA PRO A 78 1.81 -2.79 7.41
C PRO A 78 2.29 -4.18 6.95
N ALA A 79 1.38 -5.16 6.85
CA ALA A 79 1.71 -6.56 6.56
C ALA A 79 1.90 -6.80 5.05
N SER A 80 3.05 -7.36 4.65
CA SER A 80 3.40 -7.59 3.24
C SER A 80 2.40 -8.52 2.53
N ARG A 81 1.82 -9.49 3.23
CA ARG A 81 0.77 -10.37 2.69
C ARG A 81 -0.51 -9.61 2.35
N GLN A 82 -0.90 -8.68 3.22
CA GLN A 82 -2.04 -7.80 2.97
C GLN A 82 -1.75 -6.82 1.83
N ILE A 83 -0.53 -6.30 1.73
CA ILE A 83 -0.11 -5.45 0.59
C ILE A 83 -0.16 -6.23 -0.72
N ALA A 84 0.37 -7.46 -0.75
CA ALA A 84 0.32 -8.33 -1.93
C ALA A 84 -1.12 -8.61 -2.38
N ARG A 85 -2.03 -8.88 -1.44
CA ARG A 85 -3.46 -9.00 -1.73
C ARG A 85 -4.05 -7.70 -2.29
N LYS A 86 -3.68 -6.56 -1.73
CA LYS A 86 -4.14 -5.24 -2.22
C LYS A 86 -3.66 -4.93 -3.63
N LEU A 87 -2.49 -5.40 -4.04
CA LEU A 87 -2.01 -5.29 -5.43
C LEU A 87 -2.88 -6.08 -6.43
N GLU A 88 -3.69 -7.03 -5.98
CA GLU A 88 -4.67 -7.76 -6.80
C GLU A 88 -6.03 -7.07 -6.84
N GLU A 89 -6.49 -6.61 -5.68
CA GLU A 89 -7.89 -6.21 -5.45
C GLU A 89 -8.13 -4.69 -5.48
N ASP A 90 -7.12 -3.89 -5.14
CA ASP A 90 -7.27 -2.46 -4.87
C ASP A 90 -6.68 -1.60 -5.99
N VAL A 91 -7.53 -0.74 -6.54
CA VAL A 91 -7.18 0.13 -7.67
C VAL A 91 -5.99 1.04 -7.36
N ALA A 92 -5.93 1.61 -6.16
CA ALA A 92 -4.86 2.56 -5.82
C ALA A 92 -3.49 1.87 -5.79
N PHE A 93 -3.42 0.66 -5.24
CA PHE A 93 -2.22 -0.16 -5.27
C PHE A 93 -1.84 -0.54 -6.71
N ARG A 94 -2.82 -0.93 -7.53
CA ARG A 94 -2.57 -1.26 -8.95
C ARG A 94 -2.07 -0.06 -9.74
N VAL A 95 -2.58 1.14 -9.49
CA VAL A 95 -2.08 2.38 -10.10
C VAL A 95 -0.62 2.62 -9.74
N LEU A 96 -0.29 2.59 -8.44
CA LEU A 96 1.08 2.82 -7.95
C LEU A 96 2.06 1.76 -8.43
N ALA A 97 1.59 0.53 -8.59
CA ALA A 97 2.39 -0.58 -9.06
C ALA A 97 2.41 -0.73 -10.59
N ALA A 98 1.83 0.20 -11.35
CA ALA A 98 1.68 0.06 -12.80
C ALA A 98 1.12 -1.33 -13.20
N ASN A 99 0.13 -1.80 -12.43
CA ASN A 99 -0.53 -3.10 -12.52
C ASN A 99 0.37 -4.33 -12.33
N GLN A 100 1.62 -4.14 -11.89
CA GLN A 100 2.51 -5.21 -11.46
C GLN A 100 2.15 -5.68 -10.05
N ARG A 101 2.54 -6.92 -9.71
CA ARG A 101 2.13 -7.60 -8.48
C ARG A 101 3.33 -8.27 -7.82
N PRO A 102 4.25 -7.49 -7.22
CA PRO A 102 5.27 -8.07 -6.36
C PRO A 102 4.61 -8.89 -5.26
N ASP A 103 5.15 -10.08 -4.99
CA ASP A 103 4.63 -10.95 -3.94
C ASP A 103 5.04 -10.42 -2.55
N PHE A 104 4.47 -11.03 -1.50
CA PHE A 104 4.73 -10.61 -0.12
C PHE A 104 6.21 -10.75 0.27
N ARG A 105 6.93 -11.72 -0.31
CA ARG A 105 8.37 -11.91 -0.07
C ARG A 105 9.17 -10.79 -0.69
N THR A 106 8.90 -10.47 -1.96
CA THR A 106 9.53 -9.35 -2.66
C THR A 106 9.38 -8.05 -1.86
N LEU A 107 8.19 -7.79 -1.31
CA LEU A 107 7.93 -6.60 -0.50
C LEU A 107 8.68 -6.62 0.85
N SER A 108 8.65 -7.75 1.56
CA SER A 108 9.33 -7.92 2.85
C SER A 108 10.85 -7.84 2.70
N ASP A 109 11.41 -8.58 1.75
CA ASP A 109 12.85 -8.63 1.47
C ASP A 109 13.38 -7.27 1.05
N PHE A 110 12.67 -6.57 0.15
CA PHE A 110 13.03 -5.20 -0.25
C PHE A 110 13.05 -4.25 0.96
N ARG A 111 12.03 -4.33 1.83
CA ARG A 111 11.97 -3.50 3.03
C ARG A 111 13.13 -3.80 3.98
N MET A 112 13.42 -5.07 4.24
CA MET A 112 14.50 -5.48 5.13
C MET A 112 15.86 -5.07 4.60
N GLN A 113 16.09 -5.27 3.30
CA GLN A 113 17.35 -4.92 2.64
C GLN A 113 17.63 -3.41 2.66
N HIS A 114 16.59 -2.58 2.53
CA HIS A 114 16.71 -1.14 2.37
C HIS A 114 16.22 -0.34 3.57
N LEU A 115 16.08 -0.96 4.73
CA LEU A 115 15.44 -0.38 5.92
C LEU A 115 15.96 1.03 6.28
N PRO A 116 17.28 1.29 6.32
CA PRO A 116 17.78 2.63 6.67
C PRO A 116 17.39 3.69 5.62
N ALA A 117 17.56 3.37 4.34
CA ALA A 117 17.21 4.29 3.25
C ALA A 117 15.70 4.56 3.19
N LEU A 118 14.88 3.54 3.43
CA LEU A 118 13.43 3.68 3.49
C LEU A 118 12.98 4.55 4.67
N ALA A 119 13.62 4.41 5.83
CA ALA A 119 13.34 5.26 6.99
C ALA A 119 13.60 6.74 6.66
N ASP A 120 14.75 7.05 6.08
CA ASP A 120 15.10 8.41 5.70
C ASP A 120 14.16 8.98 4.63
N LEU A 121 13.79 8.18 3.63
CA LEU A 121 12.84 8.58 2.59
C LEU A 121 11.45 8.86 3.17
N PHE A 122 10.97 8.05 4.11
CA PHE A 122 9.66 8.25 4.72
C PHE A 122 9.61 9.49 5.58
N VAL A 123 10.67 9.79 6.34
CA VAL A 123 10.77 11.05 7.09
C VAL A 123 10.68 12.24 6.12
N GLN A 124 11.41 12.20 5.01
CA GLN A 124 11.34 13.23 3.97
C GLN A 124 9.93 13.37 3.38
N VAL A 125 9.25 12.26 3.06
CA VAL A 125 7.86 12.29 2.58
C VAL A 125 6.97 13.00 3.60
N LEU A 126 7.03 12.62 4.88
CA LEU A 126 6.18 13.21 5.91
C LEU A 126 6.45 14.71 6.08
N GLN A 127 7.72 15.13 6.01
CA GLN A 127 8.11 16.54 6.02
C GLN A 127 7.54 17.30 4.81
N LEU A 128 7.65 16.73 3.61
CA LEU A 128 7.09 17.32 2.38
C LEU A 128 5.56 17.44 2.47
N CYS A 129 4.88 16.41 2.99
CA CYS A 129 3.44 16.40 3.20
C CYS A 129 3.01 17.49 4.18
N GLN A 130 3.72 17.65 5.30
CA GLN A 130 3.45 18.72 6.27
C GLN A 130 3.61 20.10 5.64
N ARG A 131 4.68 20.32 4.86
CA ARG A 131 4.96 21.60 4.20
C ARG A 131 3.98 21.92 3.07
N ALA A 132 3.48 20.91 2.37
CA ALA A 132 2.41 21.03 1.36
C ALA A 132 1.01 21.31 1.98
N GLY A 133 0.91 21.42 3.31
CA GLY A 133 -0.36 21.64 4.01
C GLY A 133 -1.22 20.38 4.14
N MET A 134 -0.66 19.20 3.82
CA MET A 134 -1.33 17.91 3.96
C MET A 134 -1.14 17.33 5.37
N VAL A 135 -1.59 18.09 6.37
CA VAL A 135 -1.55 17.67 7.79
C VAL A 135 -2.28 16.33 7.99
N LYS A 136 -3.30 16.04 7.17
CA LYS A 136 -4.04 14.77 7.19
C LYS A 136 -3.17 13.54 6.89
N LEU A 137 -2.17 13.63 6.00
CA LEU A 137 -1.38 12.45 5.64
C LEU A 137 -0.45 12.01 6.76
N GLY A 138 0.13 12.98 7.48
CA GLY A 138 0.90 12.71 8.68
C GLY A 138 0.06 11.91 9.69
N HIS A 139 -1.17 12.32 9.99
CA HIS A 139 -1.97 11.62 10.99
C HIS A 139 -2.49 10.24 10.56
N ILE A 140 -2.81 10.02 9.27
CA ILE A 140 -3.35 8.73 8.80
C ILE A 140 -2.25 7.66 8.70
N ALA A 141 -1.04 8.05 8.28
CA ALA A 141 0.11 7.15 8.26
C ALA A 141 0.67 6.83 9.66
N LEU A 142 0.56 7.77 10.61
CA LEU A 142 1.33 7.73 11.86
C LEU A 142 0.56 7.21 13.08
N ASP A 143 -0.79 7.30 13.14
CA ASP A 143 -1.54 6.93 14.36
C ASP A 143 -2.77 6.02 14.11
N GLY A 144 -3.14 5.72 12.85
CA GLY A 144 -4.36 4.94 12.54
C GLY A 144 -5.67 5.60 13.02
N THR A 145 -5.60 6.77 13.66
CA THR A 145 -6.73 7.52 14.19
C THR A 145 -7.15 8.61 13.21
N LYS A 146 -8.42 8.57 12.80
CA LYS A 146 -9.08 9.65 12.07
C LYS A 146 -9.30 10.84 12.99
N VAL A 147 -8.26 11.62 13.29
CA VAL A 147 -8.42 12.88 14.05
C VAL A 147 -8.66 14.05 13.09
N LYS A 148 -9.68 14.86 13.39
CA LYS A 148 -10.02 16.08 12.64
C LYS A 148 -8.83 17.04 12.62
N ALA A 149 -8.34 17.34 11.43
CA ALA A 149 -7.23 18.25 11.17
C ALA A 149 -7.57 19.69 11.58
N ASN A 150 -6.79 20.29 12.49
CA ASN A 150 -6.76 21.73 12.68
C ASN A 150 -5.72 22.34 11.73
N ALA A 151 -6.21 22.89 10.60
CA ALA A 151 -5.38 23.55 9.60
C ALA A 151 -5.15 25.01 9.99
N SER A 152 -4.14 25.29 10.82
CA SER A 152 -3.62 26.66 10.96
C SER A 152 -2.40 26.84 10.06
N LYS A 153 -2.56 27.63 9.00
CA LYS A 153 -1.51 28.06 8.06
C LYS A 153 -0.45 28.98 8.69
N HIS A 154 -0.54 29.30 9.98
CA HIS A 154 0.32 30.26 10.65
C HIS A 154 0.76 29.77 12.03
N LYS A 155 1.76 28.89 12.06
CA LYS A 155 2.66 28.78 13.23
C LYS A 155 4.09 28.74 12.72
N ALA A 156 4.78 29.86 12.86
CA ALA A 156 6.21 29.95 12.61
C ALA A 156 6.93 28.89 13.48
N MET A 157 7.53 27.92 12.82
CA MET A 157 8.37 26.89 13.44
C MET A 157 9.71 27.52 13.78
N SER A 158 10.05 27.62 15.07
CA SER A 158 11.40 27.99 15.49
C SER A 158 12.38 26.83 15.24
N TYR A 159 13.66 27.12 15.04
CA TYR A 159 14.70 26.11 14.77
C TYR A 159 14.69 24.95 15.78
N GLY A 160 14.54 25.26 17.07
CA GLY A 160 14.41 24.23 18.11
C GLY A 160 13.19 23.31 17.94
N ARG A 161 12.04 23.84 17.50
CA ARG A 161 10.86 23.00 17.21
C ARG A 161 11.06 22.14 15.96
N MET A 162 11.82 22.61 14.97
CA MET A 162 12.11 21.81 13.78
C MET A 162 12.93 20.57 14.13
N VAL A 163 13.95 20.71 14.99
CA VAL A 163 14.77 19.58 15.46
C VAL A 163 13.92 18.58 16.26
N THR A 164 13.02 19.07 17.13
CA THR A 164 12.12 18.18 17.89
C THR A 164 11.12 17.45 16.99
N GLU A 165 10.57 18.13 15.97
CA GLU A 165 9.65 17.49 15.02
C GLU A 165 10.34 16.45 14.13
N GLU A 166 11.57 16.71 13.68
CA GLU A 166 12.34 15.73 12.90
C GLU A 166 12.62 14.47 13.71
N ALA A 167 13.07 14.60 14.96
CA ALA A 167 13.29 13.46 15.86
C ALA A 167 11.99 12.69 16.13
N ARG A 168 10.85 13.40 16.26
CA ARG A 168 9.52 12.77 16.39
C ARG A 168 9.18 11.95 15.15
N LEU A 169 9.33 12.52 13.95
CA LEU A 169 9.04 11.82 12.69
C LEU A 169 9.94 10.59 12.50
N GLN A 170 11.23 10.70 12.83
CA GLN A 170 12.14 9.56 12.79
C GLN A 170 11.69 8.43 13.72
N ALA A 171 11.30 8.75 14.96
CA ALA A 171 10.80 7.77 15.91
C ALA A 171 9.50 7.09 15.44
N GLU A 172 8.59 7.86 14.87
CA GLU A 172 7.32 7.34 14.35
C GLU A 172 7.53 6.44 13.12
N VAL A 173 8.40 6.84 12.18
CA VAL A 173 8.77 6.00 11.03
C VAL A 173 9.46 4.71 11.49
N ALA A 174 10.36 4.78 12.46
CA ALA A 174 11.01 3.61 13.02
C ALA A 174 9.99 2.64 13.68
N ALA A 175 9.02 3.19 14.42
CA ALA A 175 7.95 2.39 15.01
C ALA A 175 7.08 1.71 13.94
N LEU A 176 6.76 2.43 12.86
CA LEU A 176 5.99 1.92 11.73
C LEU A 176 6.70 0.76 11.03
N LEU A 177 8.00 0.92 10.73
CA LEU A 177 8.80 -0.12 10.07
C LEU A 177 8.93 -1.36 10.96
N LYS A 178 9.09 -1.18 12.27
CA LYS A 178 9.09 -2.28 13.24
C LYS A 178 7.73 -2.98 13.32
N GLN A 179 6.63 -2.25 13.20
CA GLN A 179 5.29 -2.83 13.13
C GLN A 179 5.12 -3.70 11.87
N ALA A 180 5.64 -3.26 10.72
CA ALA A 180 5.61 -4.04 9.48
C ALA A 180 6.42 -5.35 9.61
N GLU A 181 7.63 -5.29 10.16
CA GLU A 181 8.45 -6.47 10.45
C GLU A 181 7.73 -7.44 11.41
N ALA A 182 7.15 -6.93 12.50
CA ALA A 182 6.41 -7.75 13.45
C ALA A 182 5.14 -8.35 12.84
N ALA A 183 4.49 -7.64 11.90
CA ALA A 183 3.33 -8.17 11.19
C ALA A 183 3.73 -9.37 10.31
N ASP A 184 4.80 -9.22 9.53
CA ASP A 184 5.29 -10.31 8.67
C ASP A 184 5.76 -11.52 9.49
N ALA A 185 6.46 -11.30 10.61
CA ALA A 185 6.88 -12.39 11.50
C ALA A 185 5.69 -13.17 12.10
N ARG A 186 4.59 -12.48 12.45
CA ARG A 186 3.36 -13.14 12.93
C ARG A 186 2.69 -13.94 11.83
N ASP A 187 2.63 -13.38 10.62
CA ASP A 187 2.03 -14.06 9.48
C ASP A 187 2.84 -15.30 9.07
N ASP A 188 4.17 -15.24 9.10
CA ASP A 188 5.03 -16.40 8.85
C ASP A 188 4.85 -17.49 9.90
N ALA A 189 4.69 -17.11 11.18
CA ALA A 189 4.37 -18.06 12.23
C ALA A 189 2.98 -18.71 12.06
N ALA A 190 2.00 -17.97 11.50
CA ALA A 190 0.63 -18.45 11.32
C ALA A 190 0.44 -19.30 10.06
N TYR A 191 1.06 -18.91 8.95
CA TYR A 191 0.78 -19.47 7.61
C TYR A 191 1.98 -20.19 7.00
N GLY A 192 3.18 -20.04 7.57
CA GLY A 192 4.43 -20.54 7.02
C GLY A 192 5.01 -19.65 5.92
N PRO A 193 6.23 -19.96 5.46
CA PRO A 193 7.01 -19.07 4.60
C PRO A 193 6.44 -18.87 3.19
N ASP A 194 5.60 -19.80 2.72
CA ASP A 194 5.17 -19.86 1.32
C ASP A 194 3.70 -19.49 1.09
N ARG A 195 2.89 -19.35 2.14
CA ARG A 195 1.43 -19.18 2.01
C ARG A 195 0.93 -17.84 2.50
N ARG A 196 0.22 -17.11 1.65
CA ARG A 196 -0.39 -15.80 1.94
C ARG A 196 -1.48 -15.87 3.02
N GLY A 197 -2.12 -17.03 3.20
CA GLY A 197 -3.08 -17.27 4.28
C GLY A 197 -4.53 -16.89 3.95
N ASP A 198 -4.78 -16.27 2.79
CA ASP A 198 -6.10 -15.98 2.24
C ASP A 198 -6.48 -16.92 1.08
N GLU A 199 -5.73 -18.00 0.86
CA GLU A 199 -6.06 -18.97 -0.17
C GLU A 199 -7.39 -19.66 0.17
N LEU A 200 -8.30 -19.69 -0.81
CA LEU A 200 -9.50 -20.50 -0.70
C LEU A 200 -9.12 -22.00 -0.61
N PRO A 201 -9.89 -22.82 0.12
CA PRO A 201 -9.82 -24.27 -0.01
C PRO A 201 -9.88 -24.66 -1.49
N ALA A 202 -9.13 -25.71 -1.88
CA ALA A 202 -9.04 -26.12 -3.28
C ALA A 202 -10.42 -26.35 -3.93
N GLU A 203 -11.37 -26.86 -3.14
CA GLU A 203 -12.76 -27.12 -3.51
C GLU A 203 -13.56 -25.84 -3.83
N LEU A 204 -13.13 -24.68 -3.35
CA LEU A 204 -13.78 -23.38 -3.60
C LEU A 204 -13.04 -22.55 -4.67
N ALA A 205 -12.00 -23.09 -5.29
CA ALA A 205 -11.22 -22.35 -6.29
C ALA A 205 -11.98 -22.16 -7.61
N ARG A 206 -12.80 -23.13 -8.03
CA ARG A 206 -13.57 -23.09 -9.29
C ARG A 206 -15.02 -22.70 -9.06
N ARG A 207 -15.61 -21.96 -10.02
CA ARG A 207 -17.00 -21.47 -9.92
C ARG A 207 -18.00 -22.61 -9.77
N GLU A 208 -17.87 -23.66 -10.57
CA GLU A 208 -18.78 -24.82 -10.55
C GLU A 208 -18.80 -25.47 -9.17
N GLN A 209 -17.63 -25.81 -8.63
CA GLN A 209 -17.49 -26.39 -7.30
C GLN A 209 -17.99 -25.45 -6.19
N ARG A 210 -17.71 -24.14 -6.27
CA ARG A 210 -18.30 -23.15 -5.35
C ARG A 210 -19.82 -23.18 -5.37
N LEU A 211 -20.43 -23.25 -6.55
CA LEU A 211 -21.89 -23.28 -6.67
C LEU A 211 -22.48 -24.55 -6.09
N GLU A 212 -21.85 -25.71 -6.33
CA GLU A 212 -22.25 -26.98 -5.72
C GLU A 212 -22.19 -26.91 -4.19
N THR A 213 -21.08 -26.43 -3.61
CA THR A 213 -20.94 -26.27 -2.16
C THR A 213 -21.99 -25.30 -1.59
N ILE A 214 -22.20 -24.15 -2.25
CA ILE A 214 -23.21 -23.16 -1.82
C ILE A 214 -24.62 -23.74 -1.87
N GLN A 215 -24.96 -24.48 -2.93
CA GLN A 215 -26.28 -25.10 -3.07
C GLN A 215 -26.50 -26.20 -2.04
N ALA A 216 -25.50 -27.05 -1.79
CA ALA A 216 -25.55 -28.06 -0.75
C ALA A 216 -25.74 -27.43 0.64
N ALA A 217 -24.98 -26.38 0.96
CA ALA A 217 -25.13 -25.63 2.22
C ALA A 217 -26.50 -24.94 2.34
N LYS A 218 -27.06 -24.45 1.23
CA LYS A 218 -28.41 -23.86 1.22
C LYS A 218 -29.51 -24.90 1.43
N ALA A 219 -29.33 -26.13 0.96
CA ALA A 219 -30.33 -27.19 1.09
C ALA A 219 -30.52 -27.70 2.52
N VAL A 220 -29.59 -27.39 3.43
CA VAL A 220 -29.64 -27.76 4.85
C VAL A 220 -30.06 -26.61 5.79
N LEU A 221 -30.40 -25.44 5.23
CA LEU A 221 -30.99 -24.28 5.94
C LEU A 221 -32.52 -24.34 5.88
#